data_AF-A0AAU9VCN6-F1
#
_entry.id   AF-A0AAU9VCN6-F1
#
_cell.length_a   1.000
_cell.length_b   1.000
_cell.length_c   1.000
_cell.angle_alpha   90.00
_cell.angle_beta   90.00
_cell.angle_gamma   90.00
#
_symmetry.space_group_name_H-M   'P 1'
#
loop_
_entity.id
_entity.type
_entity.pdbx_description
1 polymer ?
#
loop_
_entity_poly.entity_id
_entity_poly.type
_entity_poly.pdbx_seq_one_letter_code
_entity_poly.pdbx_strand_id
1 'polypeptide(L)' 'MLHLYRSLFRYVKVLIIDEISMISAELLAKIDLRLKQITANHNVDFGGIDVILIGDLRQAPPVRATLIYKPMLYDICL' A
#
# COMPACT_ATOMS: atom_id res chain seq x y z
N MET A 1 -4.50 9.02 17.84
CA MET A 1 -4.53 7.84 16.94
C MET A 1 -3.14 7.45 16.44
N LEU A 2 -2.38 8.35 15.77
CA LEU A 2 -1.05 8.01 15.23
C LEU A 2 -0.09 7.40 16.26
N HIS A 3 0.01 7.98 17.46
CA HIS A 3 0.89 7.50 18.54
C HIS A 3 0.67 6.02 18.91
N LEU A 4 -0.57 5.55 18.90
CA LEU A 4 -0.90 4.14 19.12
C LEU A 4 -0.28 3.25 18.03
N TYR A 5 -0.45 3.62 16.77
CA TYR A 5 0.13 2.87 15.65
C TYR A 5 1.65 2.88 15.65
N ARG A 6 2.31 3.96 16.11
CA ARG A 6 3.79 3.97 16.27
C ARG A 6 4.24 2.95 17.30
N SER A 7 3.47 2.77 18.38
CA SER A 7 3.74 1.74 19.37
C SER A 7 3.54 0.34 18.79
N LEU A 8 2.42 0.12 18.09
CA LEU A 8 2.09 -1.18 17.48
C LEU A 8 3.11 -1.60 16.41
N PHE A 9 3.57 -0.67 15.58
CA PHE A 9 4.50 -0.92 14.48
C PHE A 9 5.97 -0.82 14.89
N ARG A 10 6.29 -0.54 16.16
CA ARG A 10 7.67 -0.30 16.64
C ARG A 10 8.65 -1.40 16.24
N TYR A 11 8.19 -2.66 16.25
CA TYR A 11 9.01 -3.84 15.94
C TYR A 11 8.60 -4.55 14.65
N VAL A 12 7.65 -3.97 13.90
CA VAL A 12 7.25 -4.52 12.60
C VAL A 12 8.36 -4.23 11.60
N LYS A 13 8.90 -5.29 11.00
CA LYS A 13 9.95 -5.21 9.96
C LYS A 13 9.44 -5.57 8.58
N VAL A 14 8.47 -6.48 8.52
CA VAL A 14 7.91 -6.98 7.27
C VAL A 14 6.39 -6.82 7.31
N LEU A 15 5.82 -6.34 6.21
CA LEU A 15 4.38 -6.31 5.94
C LEU A 15 4.10 -7.24 4.76
N ILE A 16 3.28 -8.28 4.99
CA ILE A 16 2.84 -9.19 3.93
C ILE A 16 1.41 -8.79 3.53
N ILE A 17 1.19 -8.60 2.25
CA ILE A 17 -0.10 -8.27 1.67
C ILE A 17 -0.45 -9.38 0.69
N ASP A 18 -1.45 -10.17 1.04
CA ASP A 18 -2.00 -11.21 0.17
C ASP A 18 -3.09 -10.64 -0.74
N GLU A 19 -3.40 -11.35 -1.83
CA GLU A 19 -4.39 -10.99 -2.85
C GLU A 19 -4.25 -9.56 -3.39
N ILE A 20 -3.02 -9.21 -3.79
CA ILE A 20 -2.68 -7.88 -4.32
C ILE A 20 -3.51 -7.46 -5.54
N SER A 21 -4.15 -8.42 -6.25
CA SER A 21 -5.06 -8.19 -7.36
C SER A 21 -6.30 -7.38 -6.98
N MET A 22 -6.73 -7.45 -5.72
CA MET A 22 -7.92 -6.76 -5.21
C MET A 22 -7.60 -5.38 -4.62
N ILE A 23 -6.33 -4.98 -4.58
CA ILE A 23 -5.88 -3.71 -4.03
C ILE A 23 -5.74 -2.68 -5.15
N SER A 24 -6.26 -1.48 -4.92
CA SER A 24 -6.10 -0.39 -5.88
C SER A 24 -4.75 0.32 -5.72
N ALA A 25 -4.29 0.97 -6.79
CA ALA A 25 -3.07 1.78 -6.78
C ALA A 25 -3.12 2.89 -5.72
N GLU A 26 -4.29 3.52 -5.52
CA GLU A 26 -4.49 4.57 -4.52
C GLU A 26 -4.45 4.01 -3.10
N LEU A 27 -4.97 2.80 -2.87
CA LEU A 27 -4.90 2.16 -1.57
C LEU A 27 -3.46 1.80 -1.22
N LEU A 28 -2.70 1.25 -2.16
CA LEU A 28 -1.29 0.95 -1.96
C LEU A 28 -0.48 2.23 -1.66
N ALA A 29 -0.73 3.32 -2.39
CA ALA A 29 -0.12 4.62 -2.12
C ALA A 29 -0.50 5.20 -0.75
N LYS A 30 -1.77 5.01 -0.31
CA LYS A 30 -2.19 5.39 1.05
C LYS A 30 -1.49 4.56 2.11
N ILE A 31 -1.28 3.26 1.89
CA ILE A 31 -0.53 2.40 2.80
C ILE A 31 0.89 2.93 2.95
N ASP A 32 1.60 3.18 1.85
CA ASP A 32 2.94 3.79 1.86
C ASP A 32 2.97 5.09 2.70
N LEU A 33 2.07 6.03 2.40
CA LEU A 33 1.98 7.31 3.12
C LEU A 33 1.75 7.11 4.63
N ARG A 34 0.88 6.16 5.01
CA ARG A 34 0.60 5.87 6.41
C ARG A 34 1.80 5.25 7.11
N LEU A 35 2.50 4.31 6.48
CA LEU A 35 3.70 3.70 7.05
C LEU A 35 4.80 4.76 7.24
N LYS A 36 5.03 5.63 6.26
CA LYS A 36 5.92 6.80 6.37
C LYS A 36 5.59 7.67 7.59
N GLN A 37 4.30 7.95 7.83
CA GLN A 37 3.84 8.71 9.00
C GLN A 37 4.07 7.97 10.33
N ILE A 38 3.84 6.65 10.35
CA ILE A 38 3.95 5.82 11.54
C ILE A 38 5.42 5.64 11.95
N THR A 39 6.31 5.40 10.99
CA THR A 39 7.74 5.17 11.24
C THR A 39 8.56 6.46 11.34
N ALA A 40 8.01 7.62 10.93
CA ALA A 40 8.72 8.89 10.70
C ALA A 40 9.77 8.87 9.58
N ASN A 41 9.79 7.83 8.73
CA ASN A 41 10.71 7.75 7.62
C ASN A 41 10.04 8.25 6.33
N HIS A 42 9.85 9.56 6.22
CA HIS A 42 9.06 10.16 5.12
C HIS A 42 9.67 9.99 3.72
N ASN A 43 10.99 9.82 3.63
CA ASN A 43 11.72 9.74 2.36
C ASN A 43 12.06 8.30 1.95
N VAL A 44 11.58 7.31 2.70
CA VAL A 44 11.83 5.90 2.43
C VAL A 44 10.50 5.23 2.11
N ASP A 45 10.44 4.49 1.01
CA ASP A 45 9.24 3.76 0.63
C ASP A 45 8.78 2.83 1.75
N PHE A 46 7.47 2.78 1.95
CA PHE A 46 6.76 2.11 3.02
C PHE A 46 7.31 2.42 4.42
N GLY A 47 7.95 3.58 4.59
CA GLY A 47 8.54 4.00 5.86
C GLY A 47 9.71 3.11 6.31
N GLY A 48 10.35 2.37 5.40
CA GLY A 48 11.44 1.43 5.70
C GLY A 48 10.98 0.08 6.24
N ILE A 49 9.71 -0.27 6.07
CA ILE A 49 9.19 -1.61 6.31
C ILE A 49 9.31 -2.40 5.00
N ASP A 50 9.84 -3.61 5.07
CA ASP A 50 9.92 -4.50 3.91
C ASP A 50 8.52 -4.99 3.56
N VAL A 51 8.07 -4.74 2.33
CA VAL A 51 6.73 -5.13 1.90
C VAL A 51 6.80 -6.30 0.92
N ILE A 52 6.11 -7.39 1.25
CA ILE A 52 5.96 -8.57 0.41
C ILE A 52 4.53 -8.60 -0.11
N LEU A 53 4.37 -8.44 -1.43
CA LEU A 53 3.08 -8.50 -2.10
C LEU A 53 2.91 -9.89 -2.73
N ILE A 54 1.79 -10.54 -2.43
CA ILE A 54 1.47 -11.89 -2.90
C ILE A 54 0.08 -11.86 -3.55
N GLY A 55 -0.10 -12.68 -4.58
CA GLY A 55 -1.37 -12.85 -5.28
C GLY A 55 -1.20 -12.94 -6.78
N ASP A 56 -2.30 -13.15 -7.49
CA ASP A 56 -2.34 -13.26 -8.95
C ASP A 56 -3.15 -12.10 -9.56
N LEU A 57 -2.44 -11.23 -10.28
CA LEU A 57 -2.99 -10.02 -10.92
C LEU A 57 -4.03 -10.30 -12.02
N ARG A 58 -4.19 -11.56 -12.43
CA ARG A 58 -5.19 -11.99 -13.42
C ARG A 58 -6.50 -12.45 -12.79
N GLN A 59 -6.58 -12.49 -11.46
CA GLN A 59 -7.82 -12.76 -10.74
C GLN A 59 -8.73 -11.51 -10.66
N ALA A 60 -9.66 -11.49 -9.70
CA ALA A 60 -10.63 -10.42 -9.57
C ALA A 60 -9.93 -9.06 -9.34
N PRO A 61 -10.19 -8.06 -10.19
CA PRO A 61 -9.63 -6.71 -10.04
C PRO A 61 -10.28 -5.95 -8.87
N PRO A 62 -9.69 -4.84 -8.39
CA PRO A 62 -10.33 -4.02 -7.38
C PRO A 62 -11.65 -3.44 -7.92
N VAL A 63 -12.68 -3.40 -7.07
CA VAL A 63 -14.00 -2.92 -7.47
C VAL A 63 -13.97 -1.41 -7.68
N ARG A 64 -14.22 -0.95 -8.92
CA ARG A 64 -14.31 0.48 -9.29
C ARG A 64 -13.08 1.31 -8.90
N ALA A 65 -11.88 0.75 -9.03
CA ALA A 65 -10.64 1.45 -8.70
C ALA A 65 -9.51 1.09 -9.66
N THR A 66 -8.42 1.86 -9.61
CA THR A 66 -7.28 1.72 -10.51
C THR A 66 -6.45 0.47 -10.16
N LEU A 67 -6.16 -0.34 -11.17
CA LEU A 67 -5.27 -1.49 -11.05
C LEU A 67 -3.82 -1.07 -10.78
N ILE A 68 -3.11 -1.80 -9.93
CA ILE A 68 -1.72 -1.48 -9.54
C ILE A 68 -0.73 -1.47 -10.71
N TYR A 69 -1.00 -2.23 -11.76
CA TYR A 69 -0.14 -2.36 -12.94
C TYR A 69 -0.59 -1.45 -14.09
N LYS A 70 -1.65 -0.67 -13.90
CA LYS A 70 -2.08 0.36 -14.85
C LYS A 70 -1.43 1.68 -14.46
N PRO A 71 -0.80 2.42 -15.37
CA PRO A 71 -0.30 3.75 -15.06
C PRO A 71 -1.47 4.64 -14.62
N MET A 72 -1.25 5.48 -13.59
CA MET A 72 -2.25 6.41 -13.05
C MET A 72 -2.60 7.58 -14.00
N LEU A 73 -2.41 7.38 -15.32
CA LEU A 73 -2.52 8.40 -16.37
C LEU A 73 -3.82 8.32 -17.20
N TYR A 74 -4.82 7.51 -16.80
CA TYR A 74 -5.98 7.26 -17.68
C TYR A 74 -7.39 7.40 -17.08
N ASP A 75 -7.55 7.76 -15.81
CA ASP A 75 -8.89 7.77 -15.19
C ASP A 75 -9.48 9.19 -14.98
N ILE A 76 -9.07 10.17 -15.79
CA ILE A 76 -9.70 11.52 -15.79
C ILE A 76 -10.92 11.59 -16.72
N CYS A 77 -11.09 10.74 -17.74
CA CYS A 77 -12.31 10.71 -18.55
C CYS A 77 -12.47 9.36 -19.27
N LEU A 78 -13.46 8.55 -18.85
CA LEU A 78 -14.28 7.66 -19.69
C LEU A 78 -15.54 7.26 -18.91
#